data_AF-B1H033-F1
#
_entry.id   AF-B1H033-F1
#
_cell.length_a   1.000
_cell.length_b   1.000
_cell.length_c   1.000
_cell.angle_alpha   90.00
_cell.angle_beta   90.00
_cell.angle_gamma   90.00
#
_symmetry.space_group_name_H-M   'P 1'
#
loop_
_entity.id
_entity.type
_entity.pdbx_description
1 polymer ?
#
loop_
_entity_poly.entity_id
_entity_poly.type
_entity_poly.pdbx_seq_one_letter_code
_entity_poly.pdbx_strand_id
1 'polypeptide(L)'
;MEMGDRNIIIASSGTGGHIYPGIALAEEFKNKGYNPIFFISNNTASIKILKNSGFEYIEFNVSGMPGEISFLFITFLVKMKFSFFKALIKIVKLNPLAVIGTGGYIAVPVLFAAKILHKKTFIHEQNAIPGKANILLNKITDKTFISFQSSEKYFKKKILFSQTIPLEKIFCRYQKKKYYGNLNLKTEFLRF
;
A
#
# COMPACT_ATOMS: atom_id res chain seq x y z
N MET A 1 10.27 -18.90 11.27
CA MET A 1 10.31 -17.68 10.43
C MET A 1 10.39 -16.51 11.38
N GLU A 2 11.41 -15.66 11.28
CA GLU A 2 11.51 -14.46 12.12
C GLU A 2 10.36 -13.50 11.81
N MET A 3 9.86 -12.80 12.82
CA MET A 3 8.67 -11.95 12.75
C MET A 3 8.77 -10.83 11.69
N GLY A 4 9.99 -10.44 11.30
CA GLY A 4 10.24 -9.45 10.24
C GLY A 4 9.87 -9.92 8.83
N ASP A 5 9.91 -11.22 8.54
CA ASP A 5 9.67 -11.79 7.20
C ASP A 5 8.18 -11.85 6.82
N ARG A 6 7.27 -11.36 7.66
CA ARG A 6 5.81 -11.42 7.41
C ARG A 6 5.09 -10.09 7.48
N ASN A 7 5.82 -9.00 7.70
CA ASN A 7 5.24 -7.67 7.80
C ASN A 7 4.72 -7.19 6.44
N ILE A 8 3.51 -6.64 6.45
CA ILE A 8 2.89 -5.97 5.30
C ILE A 8 2.49 -4.58 5.75
N ILE A 9 2.95 -3.55 5.05
CA ILE A 9 2.54 -2.18 5.36
C ILE A 9 1.35 -1.80 4.50
N ILE A 10 0.31 -1.25 5.14
CA ILE A 10 -0.87 -0.70 4.46
C ILE A 10 -0.90 0.81 4.70
N ALA A 11 -0.57 1.59 3.68
CA ALA A 11 -0.65 3.04 3.70
C ALA A 11 -2.05 3.49 3.30
N SER A 12 -2.79 4.07 4.25
CA SER A 12 -4.17 4.49 4.05
C SER A 12 -4.49 5.76 4.83
N SER A 13 -5.28 6.66 4.24
CA SER A 13 -5.72 7.89 4.90
C SER A 13 -7.11 8.32 4.44
N GLY A 14 -7.85 9.02 5.31
CA GLY A 14 -9.17 9.56 4.98
C GLY A 14 -10.16 9.39 6.15
N THR A 15 -11.46 9.43 5.85
CA THR A 15 -12.53 9.28 6.85
C THR A 15 -13.17 7.89 6.86
N GLY A 16 -12.89 7.05 5.85
CA GLY A 16 -13.36 5.66 5.78
C GLY A 16 -13.15 5.03 4.41
N GLY A 17 -13.36 5.78 3.33
CA GLY A 17 -13.31 5.28 1.95
C GLY A 17 -12.01 4.63 1.51
N HIS A 18 -10.88 4.90 2.17
CA HIS A 18 -9.60 4.22 1.95
C HIS A 18 -9.20 3.30 3.12
N ILE A 19 -9.68 3.57 4.33
CA ILE A 19 -9.32 2.82 5.54
C ILE A 19 -10.01 1.47 5.57
N TYR A 20 -11.31 1.39 5.31
CA TYR A 20 -12.05 0.12 5.33
C TYR A 20 -11.57 -0.88 4.28
N PRO A 21 -11.29 -0.49 3.01
CA PRO A 21 -10.62 -1.39 2.06
C PRO A 21 -9.26 -1.88 2.58
N GLY A 22 -8.51 -1.02 3.28
CA GLY A 22 -7.27 -1.41 3.94
C GLY A 22 -7.48 -2.45 5.04
N ILE A 23 -8.52 -2.30 5.86
CA ILE A 23 -8.89 -3.25 6.92
C ILE A 23 -9.29 -4.59 6.33
N ALA A 24 -10.12 -4.62 5.30
CA ALA A 24 -10.50 -5.85 4.62
C ALA A 24 -9.26 -6.60 4.08
N LEU A 25 -8.31 -5.87 3.48
CA LEU A 25 -7.03 -6.44 3.07
C LEU A 25 -6.22 -6.95 4.27
N ALA A 26 -6.14 -6.18 5.34
CA ALA A 26 -5.41 -6.55 6.55
C ALA A 26 -5.95 -7.85 7.17
N GLU A 27 -7.28 -8.02 7.22
CA GLU A 27 -7.91 -9.26 7.68
C GLU A 27 -7.53 -10.45 6.79
N GLU A 28 -7.54 -10.28 5.46
CA GLU A 28 -7.10 -11.33 4.54
C GLU A 28 -5.61 -11.70 4.77
N PHE A 29 -4.73 -10.69 4.92
CA PHE A 29 -3.31 -10.90 5.22
C PHE A 29 -3.12 -11.63 6.55
N LYS A 30 -3.84 -11.20 7.59
CA LYS A 30 -3.77 -11.80 8.94
C LYS A 30 -4.23 -13.26 8.92
N ASN A 31 -5.31 -13.56 8.22
CA ASN A 31 -5.83 -14.93 8.05
C ASN A 31 -4.84 -15.85 7.32
N LYS A 32 -3.97 -15.29 6.47
CA LYS A 32 -2.89 -16.04 5.81
C LYS A 32 -1.56 -16.00 6.58
N GLY A 33 -1.58 -15.56 7.85
CA GLY A 33 -0.44 -15.59 8.76
C GLY A 33 0.57 -14.46 8.58
N TYR A 34 0.20 -13.40 7.86
CA TYR A 34 1.00 -12.16 7.75
C TYR A 34 0.69 -11.18 8.88
N ASN A 35 1.56 -10.20 9.06
CA ASN A 35 1.40 -9.14 10.06
C ASN A 35 1.16 -7.77 9.38
N PRO A 36 -0.11 -7.36 9.17
CA PRO A 36 -0.43 -6.07 8.59
C PRO A 36 -0.24 -4.93 9.58
N ILE A 37 0.48 -3.88 9.17
CA ILE A 37 0.73 -2.67 9.95
C ILE A 37 0.28 -1.46 9.15
N PHE A 38 -0.58 -0.62 9.72
CA PHE A 38 -1.11 0.55 9.03
C PHE A 38 -0.21 1.77 9.15
N PHE A 39 0.01 2.47 8.05
CA PHE A 39 0.63 3.79 8.05
C PHE A 39 -0.45 4.81 7.69
N ILE A 40 -0.80 5.67 8.65
CA ILE A 40 -1.95 6.58 8.51
C ILE A 40 -1.57 8.04 8.71
N SER A 41 -2.38 8.92 8.14
CA SER A 41 -2.42 10.32 8.57
C SER A 41 -2.93 10.41 10.01
N ASN A 42 -2.43 11.38 10.77
CA ASN A 42 -2.82 11.67 12.15
C ASN A 42 -4.22 12.32 12.30
N ASN A 43 -5.19 11.94 11.46
CA ASN A 43 -6.55 12.44 11.57
C ASN A 43 -7.39 11.58 12.52
N THR A 44 -8.29 12.23 13.27
CA THR A 44 -9.11 11.60 14.31
C THR A 44 -9.96 10.45 13.78
N ALA A 45 -10.47 10.55 12.56
CA ALA A 45 -11.28 9.52 11.93
C ALA A 45 -10.51 8.21 11.69
N SER A 46 -9.34 8.25 11.03
CA SER A 46 -8.56 7.02 10.77
C SER A 46 -8.09 6.39 12.08
N ILE A 47 -7.64 7.21 13.04
CA ILE A 47 -7.19 6.73 14.35
C ILE A 47 -8.33 6.01 15.08
N LYS A 48 -9.54 6.60 15.12
CA LYS A 48 -10.69 5.97 15.76
C LYS A 48 -11.05 4.64 15.11
N ILE A 49 -11.10 4.59 13.78
CA ILE A 49 -11.40 3.35 13.04
C ILE A 49 -10.36 2.27 13.34
N LEU A 50 -9.08 2.60 13.30
CA LEU A 50 -8.02 1.62 13.52
C LEU A 50 -7.92 1.15 14.96
N LYS A 51 -8.09 2.05 15.93
CA LYS A 51 -8.21 1.66 17.35
C LYS A 51 -9.33 0.64 17.57
N ASN A 52 -10.49 0.85 16.94
CA ASN A 52 -11.61 -0.08 17.05
C ASN A 52 -11.35 -1.42 16.34
N SER A 53 -10.58 -1.42 15.26
CA SER A 53 -10.25 -2.65 14.51
C SER A 53 -9.17 -3.52 15.19
N GLY A 54 -8.39 -2.96 16.11
CA GLY A 54 -7.29 -3.66 16.79
C GLY A 54 -6.03 -3.88 15.93
N PHE A 55 -5.94 -3.30 14.73
CA PHE A 55 -4.72 -3.35 13.93
C PHE A 55 -3.66 -2.37 14.42
N GLU A 56 -2.40 -2.79 14.40
CA GLU A 56 -1.27 -1.92 14.68
C GLU A 56 -1.17 -0.80 13.64
N TYR A 57 -0.85 0.40 14.09
CA TYR A 57 -0.69 1.54 13.19
C TYR A 57 0.42 2.52 13.63
N ILE A 58 0.98 3.22 12.65
CA ILE A 58 1.95 4.30 12.81
C ILE A 58 1.37 5.56 12.19
N GLU A 59 1.32 6.62 12.99
CA GLU A 59 0.80 7.92 12.56
C GLU A 59 1.85 8.75 11.84
N PHE A 60 1.41 9.51 10.84
CA PHE A 60 2.19 10.47 10.08
C PHE A 60 1.49 11.80 10.04
N ASN A 61 2.25 12.88 10.12
CA ASN A 61 1.72 14.23 10.01
C ASN A 61 1.60 14.60 8.53
N VAL A 62 0.56 14.07 7.88
CA VAL A 62 0.21 14.39 6.48
C VAL A 62 -1.26 14.77 6.42
N SER A 63 -1.51 15.98 5.94
CA SER A 63 -2.85 16.51 5.67
C SER A 63 -3.22 16.36 4.19
N GLY A 64 -4.46 16.72 3.85
CA GLY A 64 -4.87 16.87 2.46
C GLY A 64 -4.01 17.91 1.71
N MET A 65 -3.80 17.69 0.41
CA MET A 65 -3.16 18.69 -0.45
C MET A 65 -4.10 19.89 -0.63
N PRO A 66 -3.62 21.11 -0.37
CA PRO A 66 -4.38 22.33 -0.67
C PRO A 66 -4.70 22.46 -2.16
N GLY A 67 -5.82 23.12 -2.48
CA GLY A 67 -6.24 23.35 -3.87
C GLY A 67 -5.41 24.41 -4.62
N GLU A 68 -4.76 25.31 -3.89
CA GLU A 68 -4.03 26.46 -4.43
C GLU A 68 -2.59 26.50 -3.94
N ILE A 69 -1.70 27.07 -4.77
CA ILE A 69 -0.30 27.31 -4.42
C ILE A 69 -0.26 28.44 -3.40
N SER A 70 -0.05 28.08 -2.14
CA SER A 70 -0.11 28.98 -0.98
C SER A 70 0.92 28.57 0.08
N PHE A 71 1.04 29.34 1.15
CA PHE A 71 1.83 28.94 2.32
C PHE A 71 1.40 27.55 2.85
N LEU A 72 0.11 27.23 2.79
CA LEU A 72 -0.42 25.91 3.14
C LEU A 72 0.13 24.81 2.22
N PHE A 73 0.33 25.09 0.93
CA PHE A 73 0.94 24.14 0.00
C PHE A 73 2.41 23.86 0.35
N ILE A 74 3.16 24.89 0.73
CA ILE A 74 4.55 24.75 1.19
C ILE A 74 4.60 23.90 2.46
N THR A 75 3.76 24.19 3.45
CA THR A 75 3.70 23.39 4.69
C THR A 75 3.31 21.94 4.42
N PHE A 76 2.41 21.69 3.45
CA PHE A 76 2.09 20.35 2.98
C PHE A 76 3.32 19.64 2.39
N LEU A 77 4.08 20.28 1.50
CA LEU A 77 5.30 19.70 0.93
C LEU A 77 6.35 19.38 2.00
N VAL A 78 6.54 20.27 2.98
CA VAL A 78 7.44 20.04 4.11
C VAL A 78 7.00 18.81 4.92
N LYS A 79 5.71 18.72 5.25
CA LYS A 79 5.12 17.55 5.94
C LYS A 79 5.32 16.25 5.15
N MET A 80 5.16 16.30 3.83
CA MET A 80 5.39 15.17 2.93
C MET A 80 6.85 14.72 2.95
N LYS A 81 7.80 15.67 2.91
CA LYS A 81 9.24 15.39 3.01
C LYS A 81 9.60 14.70 4.33
N PHE A 82 9.16 15.23 5.47
CA PHE A 82 9.41 14.59 6.77
C PHE A 82 8.74 13.22 6.88
N SER A 83 7.53 13.08 6.34
CA SER A 83 6.82 11.80 6.32
C SER A 83 7.52 10.76 5.46
N PHE A 84 8.14 11.18 4.35
CA PHE A 84 8.99 10.31 3.53
C PHE A 84 10.18 9.77 4.31
N PHE A 85 10.95 10.63 4.99
CA PHE A 85 12.10 10.17 5.80
C PHE A 85 11.66 9.28 6.97
N LYS A 86 10.56 9.63 7.64
CA LYS A 86 9.98 8.78 8.68
C LYS A 86 9.57 7.41 8.12
N ALA A 87 8.96 7.38 6.94
CA ALA A 87 8.56 6.14 6.28
C ALA A 87 9.78 5.29 5.92
N LEU A 88 10.84 5.90 5.40
CA LEU A 88 12.10 5.22 5.07
C LEU A 88 12.68 4.51 6.30
N ILE A 89 12.81 5.22 7.42
CA ILE A 89 13.31 4.64 8.69
C ILE A 89 12.41 3.48 9.16
N LYS A 90 11.09 3.67 9.12
CA LYS A 90 10.14 2.64 9.58
C LYS A 90 10.12 1.42 8.66
N ILE A 91 10.21 1.59 7.35
CA ILE A 91 10.26 0.49 6.38
C ILE A 91 11.56 -0.32 6.56
N VAL A 92 12.70 0.33 6.80
CA VAL A 92 13.95 -0.37 7.11
C VAL A 92 13.80 -1.19 8.39
N LYS A 93 13.27 -0.58 9.47
CA LYS A 93 13.10 -1.26 10.76
C LYS A 93 12.10 -2.43 10.71
N LEU A 94 10.98 -2.26 10.02
CA LEU A 94 9.93 -3.27 9.91
C LEU A 94 10.24 -4.33 8.86
N ASN A 95 11.13 -4.03 7.92
CA ASN A 95 11.54 -4.90 6.82
C ASN A 95 10.38 -5.62 6.10
N PRO A 96 9.31 -4.91 5.67
CA PRO A 96 8.13 -5.56 5.13
C PRO A 96 8.42 -6.29 3.81
N LEU A 97 7.62 -7.32 3.53
CA LEU A 97 7.63 -7.99 2.23
C LEU A 97 7.02 -7.11 1.13
N ALA A 98 5.98 -6.36 1.49
CA ALA A 98 5.26 -5.48 0.58
C ALA A 98 4.69 -4.26 1.30
N VAL A 99 4.50 -3.20 0.53
CA VAL A 99 3.85 -1.96 0.95
C VAL A 99 2.71 -1.66 -0.02
N ILE A 100 1.52 -1.43 0.52
CA ILE A 100 0.27 -1.34 -0.24
C ILE A 100 -0.37 0.01 0.07
N GLY A 101 -0.69 0.80 -0.94
CA GLY A 101 -1.49 2.02 -0.79
C GLY A 101 -2.94 1.78 -1.16
N THR A 102 -3.88 2.09 -0.27
CA THR A 102 -5.33 2.06 -0.59
C THR A 102 -5.91 3.46 -0.81
N GLY A 103 -5.06 4.49 -0.75
CA GLY A 103 -5.37 5.86 -1.15
C GLY A 103 -5.04 6.92 -0.10
N GLY A 104 -5.36 8.16 -0.48
CA GLY A 104 -5.05 9.40 0.23
C GLY A 104 -3.55 9.76 0.26
N TYR A 105 -3.25 10.96 0.76
CA TYR A 105 -1.94 11.60 0.53
C TYR A 105 -0.78 10.94 1.27
N ILE A 106 -1.02 10.22 2.37
CA ILE A 106 0.04 9.48 3.08
C ILE A 106 0.64 8.36 2.23
N ALA A 107 -0.15 7.78 1.32
CA ALA A 107 0.34 6.71 0.45
C ALA A 107 1.50 7.17 -0.44
N VAL A 108 1.54 8.46 -0.80
CA VAL A 108 2.58 9.03 -1.67
C VAL A 108 3.99 8.91 -1.08
N PRO A 109 4.31 9.52 0.08
CA PRO A 109 5.65 9.43 0.65
C PRO A 109 6.00 8.00 1.09
N VAL A 110 5.01 7.21 1.53
CA VAL A 110 5.25 5.84 2.02
C VAL A 110 5.61 4.90 0.88
N LEU A 111 4.84 4.88 -0.20
CA LEU A 111 5.14 4.04 -1.37
C LEU A 111 6.39 4.51 -2.10
N PHE A 112 6.66 5.82 -2.12
CA PHE A 112 7.89 6.33 -2.69
C PHE A 112 9.13 5.89 -1.89
N ALA A 113 9.08 5.95 -0.55
CA ALA A 113 10.14 5.42 0.31
C ALA A 113 10.32 3.90 0.11
N ALA A 114 9.23 3.15 0.05
CA ALA A 114 9.25 1.71 -0.21
C ALA A 114 9.91 1.38 -1.56
N LYS A 115 9.62 2.18 -2.59
CA LYS A 115 10.20 2.01 -3.92
C LYS A 115 11.72 2.23 -3.94
N ILE A 116 12.19 3.27 -3.26
CA ILE A 116 13.63 3.56 -3.10
C ILE A 116 14.35 2.43 -2.35
N LEU A 117 13.69 1.84 -1.34
CA LEU A 117 14.19 0.69 -0.60
C LEU A 117 13.97 -0.65 -1.32
N HIS A 118 13.62 -0.63 -2.61
CA HIS A 118 13.38 -1.80 -3.45
C HIS A 118 12.35 -2.80 -2.88
N LYS A 119 11.42 -2.33 -2.05
CA LYS A 119 10.29 -3.13 -1.56
C LYS A 119 9.23 -3.29 -2.65
N LYS A 120 8.47 -4.37 -2.58
CA LYS A 120 7.30 -4.55 -3.45
C LYS A 120 6.25 -3.51 -3.10
N THR A 121 5.75 -2.83 -4.12
CA THR A 121 4.82 -1.72 -3.97
C THR A 121 3.56 -1.94 -4.79
N PHE A 122 2.42 -1.78 -4.16
CA PHE A 122 1.12 -2.00 -4.79
C PHE A 122 0.15 -0.88 -4.45
N ILE A 123 -0.82 -0.67 -5.33
CA ILE A 123 -1.97 0.21 -5.10
C ILE A 123 -3.24 -0.62 -5.20
N HIS A 124 -4.21 -0.35 -4.35
CA HIS A 124 -5.59 -0.79 -4.52
C HIS A 124 -6.49 0.44 -4.69
N GLU A 125 -7.24 0.47 -5.79
CA GLU A 125 -8.22 1.52 -6.08
C GLU A 125 -9.63 0.93 -6.12
N GLN A 126 -10.39 1.29 -5.09
CA GLN A 126 -11.77 0.87 -4.86
C GLN A 126 -12.79 1.76 -5.55
N ASN A 127 -12.41 2.92 -6.09
CA ASN A 127 -13.35 3.86 -6.70
C ASN A 127 -13.40 3.72 -8.22
N ALA A 128 -14.56 4.00 -8.82
CA ALA A 128 -14.75 4.13 -10.27
C ALA A 128 -14.00 5.34 -10.87
N ILE A 129 -13.82 6.39 -10.06
CA ILE A 129 -12.97 7.54 -10.38
C ILE A 129 -11.81 7.54 -9.39
N PRO A 130 -10.58 7.22 -9.85
CA PRO A 130 -9.44 7.10 -8.96
C PRO A 130 -9.02 8.40 -8.29
N GLY A 131 -8.47 8.29 -7.08
CA GLY A 131 -7.89 9.42 -6.38
C GLY A 131 -6.62 9.93 -7.07
N LYS A 132 -6.37 11.25 -7.03
CA LYS A 132 -5.17 11.88 -7.60
C LYS A 132 -3.86 11.22 -7.13
N ALA A 133 -3.81 10.83 -5.85
CA ALA A 133 -2.66 10.14 -5.26
C ALA A 133 -2.39 8.78 -5.93
N ASN A 134 -3.43 7.98 -6.15
CA ASN A 134 -3.31 6.66 -6.78
C ASN A 134 -2.90 6.78 -8.26
N ILE A 135 -3.45 7.75 -8.99
CA ILE A 135 -3.05 8.05 -10.38
C ILE A 135 -1.57 8.41 -10.45
N LEU A 136 -1.09 9.26 -9.53
CA LEU A 136 0.32 9.63 -9.45
C LEU A 136 1.20 8.41 -9.15
N LEU A 137 0.81 7.64 -8.14
CA LEU A 137 1.57 6.49 -7.63
C LEU A 137 1.66 5.33 -8.62
N ASN A 138 0.66 5.14 -9.50
CA ASN A 138 0.67 4.08 -10.52
C ASN A 138 1.93 4.13 -11.40
N LYS A 139 2.53 5.31 -11.57
CA LYS A 139 3.77 5.47 -12.34
C LYS A 139 4.98 4.81 -11.67
N ILE A 140 4.99 4.65 -10.35
CA ILE A 140 6.15 4.16 -9.59
C ILE A 140 5.94 2.78 -8.96
N THR A 141 4.70 2.40 -8.66
CA THR A 141 4.38 1.11 -8.04
C THR A 141 4.50 -0.06 -9.02
N ASP A 142 4.69 -1.27 -8.50
CA ASP A 142 4.91 -2.45 -9.33
C ASP A 142 3.63 -2.96 -10.01
N LYS A 143 2.49 -2.86 -9.32
CA LYS A 143 1.15 -3.16 -9.88
C LYS A 143 0.07 -2.30 -9.22
N THR A 144 -1.01 -2.07 -9.96
CA THR A 144 -2.25 -1.45 -9.46
C THR A 144 -3.40 -2.46 -9.56
N PHE A 145 -4.13 -2.64 -8.46
CA PHE A 145 -5.34 -3.44 -8.38
C PHE A 145 -6.55 -2.50 -8.41
N ILE A 146 -7.53 -2.79 -9.26
CA ILE A 146 -8.74 -1.98 -9.41
C ILE A 146 -9.98 -2.82 -9.14
N SER A 147 -10.95 -2.24 -8.42
CA SER A 147 -12.25 -2.88 -8.17
C SER A 147 -13.25 -2.63 -9.30
N PHE A 148 -13.10 -1.53 -10.05
CA PHE A 148 -13.98 -1.15 -11.16
C PHE A 148 -13.20 -1.09 -12.47
N GLN A 149 -13.66 -1.81 -13.50
CA GLN A 149 -12.99 -1.84 -14.81
C GLN A 149 -13.01 -0.47 -15.49
N SER A 150 -14.05 0.34 -15.24
CA SER A 150 -14.15 1.71 -15.73
C SER A 150 -13.00 2.63 -15.24
N SER A 151 -12.33 2.26 -14.14
CA SER A 151 -11.18 2.98 -13.60
C SER A 151 -9.88 2.76 -14.39
N GLU A 152 -9.83 1.71 -15.22
CA GLU A 152 -8.62 1.30 -15.94
C GLU A 152 -8.04 2.45 -16.80
N LYS A 153 -8.91 3.22 -17.45
CA LYS A 153 -8.55 4.35 -18.33
C LYS A 153 -7.72 5.45 -17.67
N TYR A 154 -7.72 5.54 -16.34
CA TYR A 154 -6.97 6.57 -15.59
C TYR A 154 -5.53 6.15 -15.26
N PHE A 155 -5.19 4.88 -15.47
CA PHE A 155 -3.88 4.32 -15.12
C PHE A 155 -3.09 3.97 -16.39
N LYS A 156 -1.78 4.23 -16.37
CA LYS A 156 -0.91 4.07 -17.56
C LYS A 156 -0.09 2.77 -17.54
N LYS A 157 0.06 2.14 -16.38
CA LYS A 157 0.89 0.93 -16.17
C LYS A 157 0.05 -0.24 -15.65
N LYS A 158 0.57 -1.46 -15.87
CA LYS A 158 0.08 -2.79 -15.42
C LYS A 158 -1.02 -2.74 -14.35
N ILE A 159 -2.23 -3.04 -14.81
CA ILE A 159 -3.46 -3.04 -14.04
C ILE A 159 -3.93 -4.48 -13.89
N LEU A 160 -4.36 -4.84 -12.69
CA LEU A 160 -5.03 -6.10 -12.45
C LEU A 160 -6.44 -5.80 -11.97
N PHE A 161 -7.43 -6.25 -12.73
CA PHE A 161 -8.81 -6.23 -12.28
C PHE A 161 -8.98 -7.26 -11.18
N SER A 162 -9.32 -6.79 -9.98
CA SER A 162 -9.60 -7.66 -8.85
C SER A 162 -10.26 -6.85 -7.73
N GLN A 163 -11.33 -7.37 -7.15
CA GLN A 163 -11.98 -6.78 -5.97
C GLN A 163 -11.14 -6.96 -4.70
N THR A 164 -10.13 -7.83 -4.76
CA THR A 164 -9.18 -8.11 -3.68
C THR A 164 -7.75 -8.01 -4.22
N ILE A 165 -6.74 -8.09 -3.35
CA ILE A 165 -5.36 -8.26 -3.81
C ILE A 165 -5.03 -9.76 -3.74
N PRO A 166 -4.96 -10.48 -4.86
CA PRO A 166 -4.65 -11.90 -4.84
C PRO A 166 -3.23 -12.12 -4.30
N LEU A 167 -3.14 -12.66 -3.09
CA LEU A 167 -1.90 -12.80 -2.33
C LEU A 167 -0.84 -13.66 -3.05
N GLU A 168 -1.28 -14.67 -3.80
CA GLU A 168 -0.43 -15.45 -4.70
C GLU A 168 0.27 -14.55 -5.74
N LYS A 169 -0.42 -13.57 -6.31
CA LYS A 169 0.17 -12.64 -7.29
C LYS A 169 1.18 -11.66 -6.65
N ILE A 170 1.15 -11.50 -5.32
CA ILE A 170 2.16 -10.75 -4.56
C ILE A 170 3.39 -11.63 -4.28
N PHE A 171 3.19 -12.87 -3.81
CA PHE A 171 4.26 -13.69 -3.22
C PHE A 171 4.74 -14.88 -4.06
N CYS A 172 4.09 -15.26 -5.17
CA CYS A 172 4.52 -16.39 -6.01
C CYS A 172 5.94 -16.26 -6.58
N ARG A 173 6.54 -15.05 -6.58
CA ARG A 173 7.95 -14.87 -6.94
C ARG A 173 8.92 -15.11 -5.77
N TYR A 174 8.46 -15.12 -4.52
CA TYR A 174 9.31 -15.22 -3.33
C TYR A 174 9.65 -16.68 -2.96
N GLN A 175 8.79 -17.65 -3.30
CA GLN A 175 9.07 -19.06 -2.98
C GLN A 175 10.04 -19.76 -3.93
N LYS A 176 10.18 -19.30 -5.19
CA LYS A 176 10.99 -20.02 -6.18
C LYS A 176 12.51 -20.05 -5.92
N LYS A 177 13.05 -19.20 -5.03
CA LYS A 177 14.51 -19.08 -4.83
C LYS A 177 15.06 -19.65 -3.53
N LYS A 178 14.23 -20.01 -2.55
CA LYS A 178 14.70 -20.49 -1.22
C LYS A 178 14.44 -21.98 -0.95
N TYR A 179 13.59 -22.65 -1.74
CA TYR A 179 13.13 -24.02 -1.42
C TYR A 179 13.11 -25.05 -2.56
N TYR A 180 13.45 -24.69 -3.80
CA TYR A 180 13.48 -25.65 -4.91
C TYR A 180 14.90 -25.83 -5.45
N GLY A 181 15.80 -26.32 -4.60
CA GLY A 181 16.81 -27.26 -5.05
C GLY A 181 16.11 -28.62 -5.14
N ASN A 182 15.84 -29.08 -6.36
CA ASN A 182 15.13 -30.33 -6.68
C ASN A 182 13.62 -30.30 -6.40
N LEU A 183 12.81 -29.88 -7.36
CA LEU A 183 11.63 -30.66 -7.75
C LEU A 183 11.10 -30.16 -9.11
N ASN A 184 11.10 -31.06 -10.09
CA ASN A 184 10.46 -30.89 -11.39
C ASN A 184 8.94 -30.76 -11.19
N LEU A 185 8.37 -29.58 -11.38
CA LEU A 185 6.93 -29.42 -11.53
C LEU A 185 6.62 -28.62 -12.78
N LYS A 186 5.93 -29.31 -13.70
CA LYS A 186 5.44 -28.80 -14.98
C LYS A 186 4.67 -27.50 -14.79
N THR A 187 5.02 -26.54 -15.64
CA THR A 187 4.50 -25.18 -15.62
C THR A 187 3.22 -25.14 -16.44
N GLU A 188 2.07 -25.20 -15.80
CA GLU A 188 0.81 -24.73 -16.37
C GLU A 188 0.25 -23.68 -15.41
N PHE A 189 0.35 -22.41 -15.79
CA PHE A 189 -0.55 -21.30 -15.45
C PHE A 189 0.11 -20.02 -15.97
N LEU A 190 0.05 -19.86 -17.28
CA LEU A 190 0.31 -18.60 -17.98
C LEU A 190 -0.82 -18.35 -18.97
N ARG A 191 -1.92 -17.80 -18.46
CA ARG A 191 -2.72 -16.79 -19.16
C ARG A 191 -3.11 -15.74 -18.11
N PHE A 192 -3.14 -14.48 -18.56
CA PHE A 192 -3.39 -13.21 -17.84
C PHE A 192 -2.16 -12.51 -17.24
#